data_AF-A0A1A7WBH0-F1
#
_entry.id   AF-A0A1A7WBH0-F1
#
_cell.length_a   1.000
_cell.length_b   1.000
_cell.length_c   1.000
_cell.angle_alpha   90.00
_cell.angle_beta   90.00
_cell.angle_gamma   90.00
#
_symmetry.space_group_name_H-M   'P 1'
#
loop_
_entity.id
_entity.type
_entity.pdbx_description
1 polymer ?
#
loop_
_entity_poly.entity_id
_entity_poly.type
_entity_poly.pdbx_seq_one_letter_code
_entity_poly.pdbx_strand_id
1 'polypeptide(L)'
;MDQQVTNESSSVENRTIVVTTIMEAPYVMYKKNYMQLDGNDRYEGYCVDLASEIAKHVGIKYKLSIVPDGKYGARDPETKTWNGMVGELVYGRADIAVAPLTITLVREEVIDFSKPFMSLGISIMIKKPQKSKPGVFSFLDPLAYEIWMCIVFAYIGVSVVLFLVSRFSPYEWHLDENDEAKDPQGPPDPPNDFGIFNSLWFSLGAFMQQGCDISPRSLSGRIVGGVWWFFTLIIISSYTANLAAFLTVERMVSPIESAEDLAKQTEIAYGTLDSGSTKEFFRRSKIAVYEKMWSYMKSAEPSVFVKTTPDGVSRVRKSKGKFAFLLESTMNEYIEQRKPCDTMKVGGNLDSKGYGVATPKGSALG
;
A
#
# COMPACT_ATOMS: atom_id res chain seq x y z
N MET A 1 -23.54 37.25 59.69
CA MET A 1 -23.82 35.94 59.05
C MET A 1 -22.85 35.84 57.89
N ASP A 2 -21.63 35.40 58.20
CA ASP A 2 -20.56 35.22 57.22
C ASP A 2 -20.76 33.87 56.51
N GLN A 3 -20.90 33.92 55.20
CA GLN A 3 -21.02 32.75 54.34
C GLN A 3 -19.61 32.26 54.02
N GLN A 4 -19.28 31.06 54.52
CA GLN A 4 -18.07 30.31 54.19
C GLN A 4 -17.92 30.17 52.67
N VAL A 5 -16.95 30.86 52.10
CA VAL A 5 -16.39 30.54 50.79
C VAL A 5 -15.50 29.31 50.99
N THR A 6 -15.92 28.19 50.42
CA THR A 6 -15.30 26.87 50.58
C THR A 6 -13.90 26.80 49.97
N ASN A 7 -13.02 26.21 50.76
CA ASN A 7 -11.58 26.06 50.62
C ASN A 7 -11.20 24.92 49.64
N GLU A 8 -11.79 24.86 48.44
CA GLU A 8 -11.53 23.73 47.51
C GLU A 8 -10.26 23.89 46.66
N SER A 9 -9.84 25.13 46.37
CA SER A 9 -8.67 25.42 45.52
C SER A 9 -7.34 24.98 46.14
N SER A 10 -7.25 24.91 47.47
CA SER A 10 -6.01 24.53 48.19
C SER A 10 -5.78 23.02 48.29
N SER A 11 -6.78 22.19 47.93
CA SER A 11 -6.70 20.72 48.03
C SER A 11 -5.93 20.04 46.88
N VAL A 12 -5.80 20.71 45.73
CA VAL A 12 -5.15 20.14 44.53
C VAL A 12 -3.62 20.29 44.59
N GLU A 13 -3.10 21.37 45.19
CA GLU A 13 -1.66 21.69 45.20
C GLU A 13 -0.78 20.68 45.97
N ASN A 14 -1.35 19.90 46.90
CA ASN A 14 -0.61 18.93 47.71
C ASN A 14 -0.91 17.46 47.37
N ARG A 15 -1.80 17.17 46.41
CA ARG A 15 -2.13 15.80 46.02
C ARG A 15 -1.31 15.36 44.81
N THR A 16 -0.73 14.17 44.87
CA THR A 16 -0.11 13.54 43.69
C THR A 16 -1.20 13.02 42.75
N ILE A 17 -1.28 13.59 41.55
CA ILE A 17 -2.23 13.23 40.51
C ILE A 17 -1.84 11.88 39.88
N VAL A 18 -2.79 10.95 39.81
CA VAL A 18 -2.60 9.64 39.17
C VAL A 18 -2.89 9.76 37.68
N VAL A 19 -1.84 9.68 36.87
CA VAL A 19 -1.92 9.72 35.41
C VAL A 19 -1.96 8.29 34.89
N THR A 20 -3.13 7.82 34.43
CA THR A 20 -3.25 6.51 33.79
C THR A 20 -2.79 6.55 32.33
N THR A 21 -2.10 5.49 31.90
CA THR A 21 -1.63 5.33 30.54
C THR A 21 -1.46 3.85 30.17
N ILE A 22 -1.06 3.58 28.93
CA ILE A 22 -0.89 2.23 28.38
C ILE A 22 0.48 2.08 27.72
N MET A 23 1.10 0.91 27.86
CA MET A 23 2.39 0.60 27.23
C MET A 23 2.22 0.40 25.71
N GLU A 24 2.46 1.45 24.94
CA GLU A 24 2.29 1.47 23.50
C GLU A 24 3.40 2.33 22.86
N ALA A 25 4.25 1.74 22.03
CA ALA A 25 5.34 2.49 21.39
C ALA A 25 4.81 3.32 20.21
N PRO A 26 5.24 4.59 20.02
CA PRO A 26 6.26 5.33 20.75
C PRO A 26 5.71 6.23 21.88
N TYR A 27 4.46 6.02 22.30
CA TYR A 27 3.77 6.86 23.27
C TYR A 27 4.29 6.66 24.70
N VAL A 28 4.37 5.41 25.15
CA VAL A 28 4.94 5.02 26.44
C VAL A 28 5.71 3.72 26.29
N MET A 29 6.98 3.75 26.66
CA MET A 29 7.93 2.65 26.59
C MET A 29 8.74 2.58 27.88
N TYR A 30 9.31 1.41 28.17
CA TYR A 30 10.32 1.33 29.22
C TYR A 30 11.65 1.84 28.72
N LYS A 31 12.36 2.63 29.53
CA LYS A 31 13.77 2.93 29.30
C LYS A 31 14.60 1.65 29.32
N LYS A 32 15.73 1.63 28.63
CA LYS A 32 16.63 0.46 28.60
C LYS A 32 17.08 0.00 29.99
N ASN A 33 17.31 0.94 30.91
CA ASN A 33 17.74 0.71 32.29
C ASN A 33 16.61 0.88 33.31
N TYR A 34 15.34 0.66 32.93
CA TYR A 34 14.18 0.90 33.80
C TYR A 34 14.22 0.15 35.14
N MET A 35 14.94 -0.98 35.24
CA MET A 35 15.10 -1.73 36.50
C MET A 35 15.95 -1.00 37.54
N GLN A 36 16.77 -0.03 37.11
CA GLN A 36 17.64 0.78 37.99
C GLN A 36 17.01 2.14 38.33
N LEU A 37 15.84 2.44 37.76
CA LEU A 37 15.14 3.71 37.92
C LEU A 37 13.86 3.48 38.72
N ASP A 38 13.41 4.51 39.42
CA ASP A 38 12.20 4.46 40.25
C ASP A 38 11.13 5.42 39.75
N GLY A 39 9.88 5.11 40.08
CA GLY A 39 8.74 5.98 39.78
C GLY A 39 8.54 6.24 38.28
N ASN A 40 8.41 7.53 37.93
CA ASN A 40 8.14 8.00 36.58
C ASN A 40 9.36 7.85 35.65
N ASP A 41 10.58 7.88 36.19
CA ASP A 41 11.81 7.86 35.40
C ASP A 41 12.03 6.56 34.64
N ARG A 42 11.29 5.50 34.98
CA ARG A 42 11.29 4.19 34.30
C ARG A 42 10.73 4.25 32.89
N TYR A 43 9.92 5.26 32.59
CA TYR A 43 9.19 5.37 31.33
C TYR A 43 9.80 6.46 30.43
N GLU A 44 9.68 6.26 29.12
CA GLU A 44 10.02 7.23 28.07
C GLU A 44 8.99 7.18 26.94
N GLY A 45 8.85 8.26 26.18
CA GLY A 45 7.98 8.33 25.00
C GLY A 45 7.14 9.59 24.95
N TYR A 46 6.40 9.74 23.86
CA TYR A 46 5.65 10.96 23.55
C TYR A 46 4.66 11.37 24.65
N CYS A 47 3.92 10.43 25.23
CA CYS A 47 2.96 10.71 26.29
C CYS A 47 3.62 10.96 27.65
N VAL A 48 4.84 10.45 27.86
CA VAL A 48 5.63 10.73 29.07
C VAL A 48 6.10 12.19 29.05
N ASP A 49 6.63 12.64 27.92
CA ASP A 49 7.05 14.03 27.72
C ASP A 49 5.84 14.99 27.80
N LEU A 50 4.73 14.62 27.17
CA LEU A 50 3.49 15.40 27.23
C LEU A 50 2.95 15.52 28.67
N ALA A 51 2.93 14.43 29.44
CA ALA A 51 2.50 14.48 30.84
C ALA A 51 3.41 15.38 31.69
N SER A 52 4.72 15.36 31.43
CA SER A 52 5.69 16.24 32.09
C SER A 52 5.44 17.72 31.78
N GLU A 53 5.19 18.07 30.52
CA GLU A 53 4.88 19.44 30.13
C GLU A 53 3.54 19.91 30.71
N ILE A 54 2.49 19.07 30.68
CA ILE A 54 1.20 19.39 31.32
C ILE A 54 1.41 19.66 32.82
N ALA A 55 2.14 18.77 33.52
CA ALA A 55 2.39 18.92 34.95
C ALA A 55 3.18 20.19 35.28
N LYS A 56 4.16 20.55 34.45
CA LYS A 56 4.97 21.77 34.58
C LYS A 56 4.14 23.04 34.37
N HIS A 57 3.25 23.04 33.37
CA HIS A 57 2.39 24.18 33.07
C HIS A 57 1.30 24.40 34.11
N VAL A 58 0.73 23.32 34.67
CA VAL A 58 -0.33 23.39 35.68
C VAL A 58 0.22 23.51 37.11
N GLY A 59 1.49 23.09 37.34
CA GLY A 59 2.13 23.14 38.66
C GLY A 59 1.74 21.97 39.57
N ILE A 60 1.43 20.79 39.01
CA ILE A 60 1.00 19.61 39.77
C ILE A 60 2.09 18.55 39.90
N LYS A 61 2.06 17.79 41.00
CA LYS A 61 2.83 16.54 41.13
C LYS A 61 2.03 15.39 40.54
N TYR A 62 2.69 14.48 39.83
CA TYR A 62 2.02 13.36 39.19
C TYR A 62 2.79 12.05 39.31
N LYS A 63 2.06 10.94 39.20
CA LYS A 63 2.60 9.59 39.10
C LYS A 63 2.00 8.88 37.90
N LEU A 64 2.85 8.33 37.04
CA LEU A 64 2.44 7.48 35.94
C LEU A 64 1.98 6.11 36.47
N SER A 65 0.80 5.68 36.04
CA SER A 65 0.20 4.38 36.34
C SER A 65 -0.15 3.66 35.05
N ILE A 66 0.27 2.40 34.91
CA ILE A 66 -0.06 1.59 33.75
C ILE A 66 -1.40 0.89 34.00
N VAL A 67 -2.32 1.01 33.04
CA VAL A 67 -3.62 0.34 33.11
C VAL A 67 -3.46 -1.18 33.27
N PRO A 68 -4.04 -1.81 34.32
CA PRO A 68 -3.76 -3.22 34.64
C PRO A 68 -4.22 -4.23 33.60
N ASP A 69 -5.33 -3.97 32.91
CA ASP A 69 -5.91 -4.90 31.93
C ASP A 69 -5.35 -4.71 30.50
N GLY A 70 -4.49 -3.72 30.30
CA GLY A 70 -3.89 -3.40 29.00
C GLY A 70 -4.90 -2.95 27.94
N LYS A 71 -6.06 -2.40 28.33
CA LYS A 71 -7.11 -1.96 27.40
C LYS A 71 -7.31 -0.46 27.43
N TYR A 72 -7.67 0.10 26.28
CA TYR A 72 -8.04 1.51 26.16
C TYR A 72 -9.32 1.86 26.91
N GLY A 73 -10.29 0.96 26.87
CA GLY A 73 -11.60 1.13 27.48
C GLY A 73 -12.72 1.02 26.45
N ALA A 74 -13.55 0.00 26.67
CA ALA A 74 -14.77 -0.30 25.95
C ALA A 74 -15.87 -0.63 26.95
N ARG A 75 -17.11 -0.33 26.58
CA ARG A 75 -18.28 -0.65 27.39
C ARG A 75 -18.70 -2.08 27.12
N ASP A 76 -18.77 -2.88 28.16
CA ASP A 76 -19.30 -4.23 28.09
C ASP A 76 -20.80 -4.18 27.71
N PRO A 77 -21.25 -4.91 26.68
CA PRO A 77 -22.62 -4.84 26.21
C PRO A 77 -23.63 -5.44 27.20
N GLU A 78 -23.23 -6.42 28.02
CA GLU A 78 -24.08 -7.14 28.98
C GLU A 78 -24.11 -6.41 30.32
N THR A 79 -22.94 -6.19 30.91
CA THR A 79 -22.83 -5.60 32.26
C THR A 79 -22.92 -4.07 32.24
N LYS A 80 -22.82 -3.44 31.05
CA LYS A 80 -22.75 -1.98 30.86
C LYS A 80 -21.59 -1.30 31.58
N THR A 81 -20.62 -2.06 32.08
CA THR A 81 -19.44 -1.56 32.79
C THR A 81 -18.34 -1.14 31.82
N TRP A 82 -17.47 -0.22 32.26
CA TRP A 82 -16.33 0.25 31.46
C TRP A 82 -15.04 -0.41 31.96
N ASN A 83 -14.26 -0.97 31.05
CA ASN A 83 -12.91 -1.47 31.34
C ASN A 83 -11.82 -0.47 30.92
N GLY A 84 -10.56 -0.86 31.03
CA GLY A 84 -9.43 -0.07 30.56
C GLY A 84 -9.28 1.29 31.23
N MET A 85 -8.54 2.18 30.55
CA MET A 85 -8.28 3.54 31.03
C MET A 85 -9.58 4.34 31.24
N VAL A 86 -10.58 4.17 30.36
CA VAL A 86 -11.90 4.82 30.55
C VAL A 86 -12.53 4.39 31.88
N GLY A 87 -12.52 3.10 32.20
CA GLY A 87 -13.03 2.59 33.47
C GLY A 87 -12.21 3.05 34.69
N GLU A 88 -10.93 3.38 34.53
CA GLU A 88 -10.15 3.95 35.64
C GLU A 88 -10.59 5.38 35.97
N LEU A 89 -10.90 6.19 34.96
CA LEU A 89 -11.42 7.55 35.16
C LEU A 89 -12.86 7.54 35.69
N VAL A 90 -13.75 6.71 35.11
CA VAL A 90 -15.16 6.63 35.52
C VAL A 90 -15.32 6.19 36.98
N TYR A 91 -14.46 5.28 37.45
CA TYR A 91 -14.53 4.74 38.81
C TYR A 91 -13.57 5.44 39.79
N GLY A 92 -12.97 6.57 39.42
CA GLY A 92 -12.09 7.36 40.30
C GLY A 92 -10.80 6.66 40.73
N ARG A 93 -10.32 5.69 39.92
CA ARG A 93 -9.04 5.00 40.14
C ARG A 93 -7.84 5.77 39.59
N ALA A 94 -8.09 6.65 38.61
CA ALA A 94 -7.11 7.59 38.07
C ALA A 94 -7.73 8.99 37.95
N ASP A 95 -6.89 10.02 38.03
CA ASP A 95 -7.31 11.41 38.03
C ASP A 95 -7.29 12.03 36.61
N ILE A 96 -6.43 11.52 35.73
CA ILE A 96 -6.27 11.97 34.34
C ILE A 96 -5.69 10.83 33.49
N ALA A 97 -6.03 10.78 32.20
CA ALA A 97 -5.43 9.86 31.24
C ALA A 97 -4.67 10.64 30.16
N VAL A 98 -3.35 10.44 30.12
CA VAL A 98 -2.45 10.95 29.08
C VAL A 98 -1.94 9.76 28.29
N ALA A 99 -2.62 9.48 27.18
CA ALA A 99 -2.43 8.27 26.37
C ALA A 99 -2.88 8.52 24.92
N PRO A 100 -2.57 7.63 23.96
CA PRO A 100 -3.16 7.64 22.62
C PRO A 100 -4.64 7.21 22.67
N LEU A 101 -5.48 8.00 23.34
CA LEU A 101 -6.89 7.71 23.56
C LEU A 101 -7.76 8.49 22.55
N THR A 102 -8.38 7.76 21.61
CA THR A 102 -9.29 8.36 20.63
C THR A 102 -10.50 8.98 21.31
N ILE A 103 -10.80 10.24 20.98
CA ILE A 103 -12.06 10.90 21.35
C ILE A 103 -13.20 10.22 20.57
N THR A 104 -14.23 9.76 21.28
CA THR A 104 -15.43 9.17 20.67
C THR A 104 -16.67 9.60 21.42
N LEU A 105 -17.81 9.66 20.71
CA LEU A 105 -19.10 10.04 21.29
C LEU A 105 -19.45 9.23 22.55
N VAL A 106 -19.23 7.91 22.52
CA VAL A 106 -19.57 7.03 23.64
C VAL A 106 -18.66 7.22 24.86
N ARG A 107 -17.44 7.74 24.66
CA ARG A 107 -16.51 8.04 25.76
C ARG A 107 -16.82 9.42 26.34
N GLU A 108 -17.13 10.41 25.52
CA GLU A 108 -17.54 11.76 25.97
C GLU A 108 -18.81 11.73 26.84
N GLU A 109 -19.66 10.71 26.71
CA GLU A 109 -20.81 10.55 27.61
C GLU A 109 -20.40 10.33 29.08
N VAL A 110 -19.23 9.73 29.34
CA VAL A 110 -18.82 9.25 30.68
C VAL A 110 -17.54 9.89 31.22
N ILE A 111 -16.72 10.50 30.37
CA ILE A 111 -15.49 11.22 30.70
C ILE A 111 -15.39 12.48 29.84
N ASP A 112 -14.67 13.49 30.30
CA ASP A 112 -14.43 14.71 29.53
C ASP A 112 -13.09 14.61 28.78
N PHE A 113 -12.99 15.30 27.64
CA PHE A 113 -11.78 15.35 26.83
C PHE A 113 -11.32 16.80 26.61
N SER A 114 -10.01 16.99 26.60
CA SER A 114 -9.39 18.20 26.09
C SER A 114 -9.63 18.37 24.59
N LYS A 115 -9.27 19.54 24.05
CA LYS A 115 -9.09 19.68 22.60
C LYS A 115 -8.07 18.64 22.10
N PRO A 116 -8.27 18.08 20.89
CA PRO A 116 -7.38 17.07 20.36
C PRO A 116 -5.98 17.64 20.15
N PHE A 117 -4.95 16.94 20.63
CA PHE A 117 -3.55 17.34 20.47
C PHE A 117 -2.89 16.70 19.25
N MET A 118 -3.49 15.67 18.68
CA MET A 118 -2.99 14.96 17.50
C MET A 118 -4.15 14.46 16.65
N SER A 119 -4.15 14.82 15.36
CA SER A 119 -5.16 14.39 14.38
C SER A 119 -4.72 13.12 13.66
N LEU A 120 -5.66 12.20 13.42
CA LEU A 120 -5.41 10.89 12.82
C LEU A 120 -6.69 10.33 12.19
N GLY A 121 -6.61 9.13 11.61
CA GLY A 121 -7.79 8.39 11.19
C GLY A 121 -7.51 6.90 11.11
N ILE A 122 -8.55 6.10 10.85
CA ILE A 122 -8.40 4.67 10.56
C ILE A 122 -7.65 4.55 9.23
N SER A 123 -6.64 3.71 9.21
CA SER A 123 -5.81 3.40 8.06
C SER A 123 -5.71 1.89 7.85
N ILE A 124 -5.26 1.49 6.66
CA ILE A 124 -5.09 0.09 6.29
C ILE A 124 -3.60 -0.22 6.25
N MET A 125 -3.16 -1.20 7.04
CA MET A 125 -1.82 -1.76 6.98
C MET A 125 -1.83 -3.09 6.25
N ILE A 126 -0.98 -3.20 5.24
CA ILE A 126 -0.70 -4.47 4.56
C ILE A 126 0.78 -4.82 4.68
N LYS A 127 1.11 -6.06 4.33
CA LYS A 127 2.51 -6.42 4.11
C LYS A 127 2.99 -5.69 2.87
N LYS A 128 4.13 -5.01 2.97
CA LYS A 128 4.78 -4.37 1.82
C LYS A 128 5.00 -5.43 0.74
N PRO A 129 4.44 -5.26 -0.47
CA PRO A 129 4.60 -6.24 -1.53
C PRO A 129 6.09 -6.40 -1.83
N GLN A 130 6.53 -7.65 -1.96
CA GLN A 130 7.88 -7.90 -2.44
C GLN A 130 7.95 -7.50 -3.91
N LYS A 131 9.09 -6.97 -4.33
CA LYS A 131 9.34 -6.70 -5.73
C LYS A 131 9.14 -8.00 -6.52
N SER A 132 8.18 -8.00 -7.45
CA SER A 132 7.91 -9.15 -8.28
C SER A 132 9.14 -9.44 -9.11
N LYS A 133 9.62 -10.69 -9.07
CA LYS A 133 10.62 -11.13 -10.04
C LYS A 133 10.00 -11.06 -11.43
N PRO A 134 10.69 -10.53 -12.44
CA PRO A 134 10.17 -10.52 -13.80
C PRO A 134 9.77 -11.94 -14.22
N GLY A 135 8.61 -12.06 -14.86
CA GLY A 135 8.15 -13.33 -15.41
C GLY A 135 9.04 -13.80 -16.57
N VAL A 136 8.91 -15.07 -16.97
CA VAL A 136 9.71 -15.66 -18.06
C VAL A 136 9.57 -14.87 -19.38
N PHE A 137 8.42 -14.20 -19.58
CA PHE A 137 8.11 -13.41 -20.76
C PHE A 137 8.24 -11.90 -20.56
N SER A 138 8.91 -11.43 -19.49
CA SER A 138 9.01 -9.98 -19.20
C SER A 138 9.76 -9.19 -20.26
N PHE A 139 10.49 -9.86 -21.16
CA PHE A 139 11.11 -9.21 -22.31
C PHE A 139 10.07 -8.70 -23.33
N LEU A 140 8.81 -9.17 -23.29
CA LEU A 140 7.74 -8.67 -24.14
C LEU A 140 7.04 -7.43 -23.57
N ASP A 141 7.15 -7.20 -22.25
CA ASP A 141 6.52 -6.09 -21.52
C ASP A 141 6.88 -4.65 -22.01
N PRO A 142 8.06 -4.37 -22.60
CA PRO A 142 8.40 -3.01 -23.07
C PRO A 142 7.50 -2.46 -24.19
N LEU A 143 6.71 -3.31 -24.85
CA LEU A 143 5.74 -2.93 -25.87
C LEU A 143 4.37 -3.51 -25.52
N ALA A 144 3.32 -2.71 -25.73
CA ALA A 144 1.95 -3.14 -25.49
C ALA A 144 1.53 -4.27 -26.44
N TYR A 145 0.60 -5.11 -25.99
CA TYR A 145 0.12 -6.27 -26.75
C TYR A 145 -0.45 -5.88 -28.12
N GLU A 146 -1.13 -4.73 -28.20
CA GLU A 146 -1.70 -4.18 -29.42
C GLU A 146 -0.59 -3.85 -30.45
N ILE A 147 0.56 -3.35 -29.98
CA ILE A 147 1.71 -3.04 -30.86
C ILE A 147 2.30 -4.33 -31.40
N TRP A 148 2.43 -5.38 -30.58
CA TRP A 148 2.87 -6.69 -31.03
C TRP A 148 1.98 -7.27 -32.12
N MET A 149 0.65 -7.16 -31.95
CA MET A 149 -0.30 -7.59 -32.99
C MET A 149 -0.16 -6.77 -34.28
N CYS A 150 0.01 -5.45 -34.17
CA CYS A 150 0.26 -4.57 -35.32
C CYS A 150 1.56 -4.93 -36.05
N ILE A 151 2.64 -5.28 -35.34
CA ILE A 151 3.91 -5.71 -35.93
C ILE A 151 3.70 -7.00 -36.74
N VAL A 152 2.95 -7.97 -36.21
CA VAL A 152 2.66 -9.23 -36.92
C VAL A 152 1.85 -8.96 -38.20
N PHE A 153 0.80 -8.13 -38.13
CA PHE A 153 0.00 -7.78 -39.31
C PHE A 153 0.80 -6.98 -40.34
N ALA A 154 1.61 -6.01 -39.90
CA ALA A 154 2.47 -5.23 -40.77
C ALA A 154 3.53 -6.11 -41.45
N TYR A 155 4.13 -7.05 -40.72
CA TYR A 155 5.07 -8.04 -41.25
C TYR A 155 4.43 -8.84 -42.40
N ILE A 156 3.29 -9.49 -42.16
CA ILE A 156 2.58 -10.26 -43.19
C ILE A 156 2.18 -9.37 -44.36
N GLY A 157 1.66 -8.17 -44.08
CA GLY A 157 1.26 -7.20 -45.11
C GLY A 157 2.42 -6.79 -46.02
N VAL A 158 3.59 -6.49 -45.44
CA VAL A 158 4.79 -6.13 -46.21
C VAL A 158 5.30 -7.32 -47.03
N SER A 159 5.31 -8.54 -46.48
CA SER A 159 5.72 -9.72 -47.24
C SER A 159 4.80 -9.97 -48.45
N VAL A 160 3.48 -9.78 -48.29
CA VAL A 160 2.51 -9.91 -49.39
C VAL A 160 2.70 -8.80 -50.42
N VAL A 161 2.88 -7.54 -50.00
CA VAL A 161 3.12 -6.43 -50.93
C VAL A 161 4.43 -6.63 -51.70
N LEU A 162 5.51 -7.05 -51.04
CA LEU A 162 6.77 -7.37 -51.71
C LEU A 162 6.59 -8.50 -52.72
N PHE A 163 5.94 -9.60 -52.33
CA PHE A 163 5.65 -10.70 -53.24
C PHE A 163 4.88 -10.26 -54.50
N LEU A 164 3.85 -9.42 -54.33
CA LEU A 164 3.08 -8.88 -55.46
C LEU A 164 3.94 -7.97 -56.34
N VAL A 165 4.68 -7.02 -55.75
CA VAL A 165 5.54 -6.09 -56.50
C VAL A 165 6.61 -6.86 -57.29
N SER A 166 7.24 -7.86 -56.68
CA SER A 166 8.22 -8.73 -57.33
C SER A 166 7.60 -9.54 -58.48
N ARG A 167 6.35 -9.99 -58.36
CA ARG A 167 5.68 -10.78 -59.41
C ARG A 167 5.21 -9.92 -60.60
N PHE A 168 4.85 -8.67 -60.36
CA PHE A 168 4.28 -7.76 -61.37
C PHE A 168 5.28 -6.78 -61.99
N SER A 169 6.41 -6.51 -61.34
CA SER A 169 7.45 -5.63 -61.89
C SER A 169 8.40 -6.41 -62.80
N PRO A 170 8.39 -6.21 -64.13
CA PRO A 170 9.26 -6.95 -65.06
C PRO A 170 10.75 -6.77 -64.78
N TYR A 171 11.13 -5.66 -64.12
CA TYR A 171 12.52 -5.35 -63.74
C TYR A 171 13.08 -6.20 -62.58
N GLU A 172 12.24 -7.00 -61.91
CA GLU A 172 12.72 -7.98 -60.93
C GLU A 172 12.98 -9.36 -61.53
N TRP A 173 12.56 -9.56 -62.78
CA TRP A 173 12.79 -10.79 -63.49
C TRP A 173 14.23 -10.80 -63.97
N HIS A 174 14.95 -11.91 -63.78
CA HIS A 174 16.21 -12.13 -64.47
C HIS A 174 15.90 -12.28 -65.96
N LEU A 175 15.85 -11.15 -66.67
CA LEU A 175 16.05 -11.15 -68.11
C LEU A 175 17.55 -11.37 -68.28
N ASP A 176 17.97 -12.63 -68.39
CA ASP A 176 19.30 -12.97 -68.86
C ASP A 176 19.50 -12.31 -70.23
N GLU A 177 20.22 -11.19 -70.27
CA GLU A 177 20.75 -10.61 -71.50
C GLU A 177 22.04 -11.31 -71.95
N ASN A 178 22.53 -12.32 -71.22
CA ASN A 178 23.71 -13.10 -71.58
C ASN A 178 23.37 -14.57 -71.76
N ASP A 179 22.84 -14.89 -72.94
CA ASP A 179 22.71 -16.24 -73.48
C ASP A 179 24.07 -16.74 -74.01
N GLU A 180 25.10 -16.73 -73.16
CA GLU A 180 26.39 -17.37 -73.48
C GLU A 180 26.78 -18.39 -72.40
N ALA A 181 26.55 -19.66 -72.78
CA ALA A 181 27.05 -20.91 -72.20
C ALA A 181 26.50 -21.32 -70.81
N LYS A 182 25.32 -21.94 -70.79
CA LYS A 182 24.92 -22.86 -69.70
C LYS A 182 24.41 -24.21 -70.24
N ASP A 183 24.75 -25.25 -69.48
CA ASP A 183 24.58 -26.68 -69.73
C ASP A 183 23.10 -27.08 -69.97
N PRO A 184 22.75 -27.83 -71.05
CA PRO A 184 21.36 -28.15 -71.41
C PRO A 184 20.57 -29.04 -70.44
N GLN A 185 21.16 -29.50 -69.33
CA GLN A 185 20.56 -30.49 -68.42
C GLN A 185 20.18 -29.97 -67.02
N GLY A 186 20.35 -28.68 -66.74
CA GLY A 186 19.83 -28.07 -65.51
C GLY A 186 18.39 -27.57 -65.66
N PRO A 187 17.50 -27.70 -64.66
CA PRO A 187 16.23 -26.97 -64.68
C PRO A 187 16.53 -25.46 -64.73
N PRO A 188 15.78 -24.66 -65.52
CA PRO A 188 16.02 -23.22 -65.62
C PRO A 188 15.96 -22.57 -64.24
N ASP A 189 16.93 -21.70 -63.94
CA ASP A 189 16.93 -20.89 -62.73
C ASP A 189 15.57 -20.16 -62.63
N PRO A 190 14.89 -20.16 -61.47
CA PRO A 190 13.58 -19.52 -61.36
C PRO A 190 13.72 -18.03 -61.71
N PRO A 191 12.85 -17.48 -62.58
CA PRO A 191 13.06 -16.14 -63.15
C PRO A 191 12.92 -15.00 -62.13
N ASN A 192 12.52 -15.30 -60.89
CA ASN A 192 12.37 -14.35 -59.80
C ASN A 192 12.78 -14.99 -58.47
N ASP A 193 13.77 -14.39 -57.80
CA ASP A 193 14.28 -14.84 -56.50
C ASP A 193 13.29 -14.58 -55.34
N PHE A 194 12.28 -13.71 -55.52
CA PHE A 194 11.26 -13.39 -54.52
C PHE A 194 9.99 -14.25 -54.66
N GLY A 195 10.07 -15.50 -54.20
CA GLY A 195 8.89 -16.31 -53.87
C GLY A 195 8.17 -15.83 -52.59
N ILE A 196 7.01 -16.42 -52.26
CA ILE A 196 6.25 -16.10 -51.01
C ILE A 196 7.13 -16.31 -49.78
N PHE A 197 7.85 -17.43 -49.73
CA PHE A 197 8.75 -17.77 -48.62
C PHE A 197 9.96 -16.83 -48.57
N ASN A 198 10.55 -16.49 -49.72
CA ASN A 198 11.70 -15.59 -49.78
C ASN A 198 11.31 -14.14 -49.43
N SER A 199 10.08 -13.72 -49.75
CA SER A 199 9.54 -12.41 -49.35
C SER A 199 9.30 -12.33 -47.84
N LEU A 200 8.76 -13.40 -47.24
CA LEU A 200 8.64 -13.54 -45.78
C LEU A 200 10.04 -13.52 -45.13
N TRP A 201 10.97 -14.31 -45.64
CA TRP A 201 12.34 -14.40 -45.15
C TRP A 201 13.08 -13.06 -45.23
N PHE A 202 12.94 -12.34 -46.36
CA PHE A 202 13.50 -10.99 -46.52
C PHE A 202 12.92 -10.02 -45.49
N SER A 203 11.60 -9.99 -45.33
CA SER A 203 10.95 -9.09 -44.35
C SER A 203 11.36 -9.41 -42.91
N LEU A 204 11.59 -10.70 -42.58
CA LEU A 204 12.07 -11.14 -41.27
C LEU A 204 13.54 -10.77 -41.06
N GLY A 205 14.41 -11.00 -42.04
CA GLY A 205 15.83 -10.64 -41.99
C GLY A 205 16.06 -9.13 -41.87
N ALA A 206 15.23 -8.33 -42.56
CA ALA A 206 15.20 -6.88 -42.42
C ALA A 206 14.70 -6.43 -41.04
N PHE A 207 13.76 -7.15 -40.44
CA PHE A 207 13.28 -6.90 -39.08
C PHE A 207 14.33 -7.25 -38.02
N MET A 208 15.03 -8.38 -38.17
CA MET A 208 16.06 -8.81 -37.22
C MET A 208 17.41 -8.08 -37.39
N GLN A 209 17.52 -7.12 -38.32
CA GLN A 209 18.75 -6.39 -38.67
C GLN A 209 19.92 -7.30 -39.11
N GLN A 210 19.63 -8.52 -39.58
CA GLN A 210 20.65 -9.47 -40.02
C GLN A 210 20.94 -9.36 -41.53
N GLY A 211 20.10 -8.63 -42.27
CA GLY A 211 20.18 -8.56 -43.73
C GLY A 211 19.63 -9.83 -44.39
N CYS A 212 19.69 -9.87 -45.72
CA CYS A 212 19.33 -11.04 -46.53
C CYS A 212 20.23 -11.05 -47.75
N ASP A 213 20.59 -12.25 -48.24
CA ASP A 213 21.38 -12.41 -49.47
C ASP A 213 20.62 -11.95 -50.72
N ILE A 214 19.29 -11.85 -50.63
CA ILE A 214 18.39 -11.46 -51.71
C ILE A 214 17.90 -10.03 -51.46
N SER A 215 18.02 -9.15 -52.45
CA SER A 215 17.60 -7.74 -52.34
C SER A 215 16.70 -7.35 -53.51
N PRO A 216 15.65 -6.53 -53.27
CA PRO A 216 14.75 -6.11 -54.33
C PRO A 216 15.51 -5.23 -55.35
N ARG A 217 15.36 -5.58 -56.63
CA ARG A 217 16.03 -4.87 -57.74
C ARG A 217 15.18 -3.72 -58.27
N SER A 218 13.86 -3.87 -58.27
CA SER A 218 12.96 -2.82 -58.79
C SER A 218 12.93 -1.60 -57.87
N LEU A 219 12.71 -0.42 -58.46
CA LEU A 219 12.52 0.82 -57.70
C LEU A 219 11.34 0.70 -56.72
N SER A 220 10.24 0.09 -57.14
CA SER A 220 9.04 -0.13 -56.32
C SER A 220 9.33 -1.06 -55.12
N GLY A 221 10.02 -2.18 -55.35
CA GLY A 221 10.41 -3.10 -54.28
C GLY A 221 11.39 -2.47 -53.28
N ARG A 222 12.33 -1.65 -53.77
CA ARG A 222 13.26 -0.88 -52.92
C ARG A 222 12.56 0.16 -52.07
N ILE A 223 11.52 0.84 -52.58
CA ILE A 223 10.73 1.79 -51.78
C ILE A 223 9.99 1.06 -50.66
N VAL A 224 9.34 -0.07 -50.96
CA VAL A 224 8.65 -0.89 -49.94
C VAL A 224 9.63 -1.38 -48.88
N GLY A 225 10.78 -1.92 -49.29
CA GLY A 225 11.84 -2.34 -48.40
C GLY A 225 12.42 -1.20 -47.56
N GLY A 226 12.61 -0.01 -48.14
CA GLY A 226 13.12 1.17 -47.45
C GLY A 226 12.16 1.71 -46.38
N VAL A 227 10.86 1.74 -46.68
CA VAL A 227 9.84 2.11 -45.68
C VAL A 227 9.76 1.07 -44.57
N TRP A 228 9.81 -0.22 -44.91
CA TRP A 228 9.88 -1.29 -43.91
C TRP A 228 11.11 -1.14 -43.02
N TRP A 229 12.28 -0.87 -43.59
CA TRP A 229 13.52 -0.70 -42.84
C TRP A 229 13.49 0.51 -41.89
N PHE A 230 12.91 1.63 -42.34
CA PHE A 230 12.70 2.79 -41.48
C PHE A 230 11.73 2.48 -40.32
N PHE A 231 10.65 1.75 -40.61
CA PHE A 231 9.70 1.28 -39.60
C PHE A 231 10.37 0.36 -38.57
N THR A 232 11.15 -0.65 -39.00
CA THR A 232 11.81 -1.59 -38.10
C THR A 232 12.86 -0.89 -37.23
N LEU A 233 13.60 0.07 -37.79
CA LEU A 233 14.57 0.89 -37.06
C LEU A 233 13.91 1.64 -35.90
N ILE A 234 12.77 2.30 -36.16
CA ILE A 234 12.02 3.04 -35.13
C ILE A 234 11.52 2.09 -34.04
N ILE A 235 10.92 0.97 -34.43
CA ILE A 235 10.36 -0.02 -33.48
C ILE A 235 11.45 -0.58 -32.58
N ILE A 236 12.58 -1.00 -33.14
CA ILE A 236 13.67 -1.60 -32.35
C ILE A 236 14.32 -0.56 -31.45
N SER A 237 14.55 0.64 -31.96
CA SER A 237 15.08 1.75 -31.15
C SER A 237 14.16 2.08 -29.98
N SER A 238 12.84 2.13 -30.20
CA SER A 238 11.85 2.36 -29.14
C SER A 238 11.79 1.19 -28.15
N TYR A 239 11.84 -0.04 -28.63
CA TYR A 239 11.90 -1.23 -27.78
C TYR A 239 13.13 -1.22 -26.88
N THR A 240 14.32 -0.94 -27.44
CA THR A 240 15.57 -0.85 -26.68
C THR A 240 15.51 0.26 -25.63
N ALA A 241 14.96 1.43 -25.98
CA ALA A 241 14.77 2.53 -25.03
C ALA A 241 13.82 2.17 -23.88
N ASN A 242 12.66 1.57 -24.20
CA ASN A 242 11.68 1.17 -23.19
C ASN A 242 12.17 0.01 -22.33
N LEU A 243 12.89 -0.94 -22.91
CA LEU A 243 13.51 -2.04 -22.17
C LEU A 243 14.53 -1.52 -21.15
N ALA A 244 15.37 -0.56 -21.55
CA ALA A 244 16.30 0.08 -20.61
C ALA A 244 15.57 0.81 -19.46
N ALA A 245 14.46 1.51 -19.77
CA ALA A 245 13.62 2.12 -18.75
C ALA A 245 12.96 1.09 -17.83
N PHE A 246 12.48 -0.03 -18.38
CA PHE A 246 11.82 -1.08 -17.61
C PHE A 246 12.78 -1.81 -16.66
N LEU A 247 14.02 -2.05 -17.12
CA LEU A 247 15.06 -2.67 -16.30
C LEU A 247 15.56 -1.77 -15.16
N THR A 248 15.32 -0.46 -15.23
CA THR A 248 15.71 0.49 -14.17
C THR A 248 14.58 0.74 -13.17
N VAL A 249 13.32 0.56 -13.56
CA VAL A 249 12.14 0.87 -12.72
C VAL A 249 11.37 -0.39 -12.34
N GLU A 250 11.65 -0.91 -11.15
CA GLU A 250 10.82 -1.95 -10.53
C GLU A 250 9.66 -1.31 -9.75
N ARG A 251 8.44 -1.30 -10.35
CA ARG A 251 7.24 -0.81 -9.66
C ARG A 251 6.73 -1.85 -8.67
N MET A 252 6.44 -1.41 -7.44
CA MET A 252 5.68 -2.22 -6.49
C MET A 252 4.19 -2.03 -6.80
N VAL A 253 3.50 -3.12 -7.15
CA VAL A 253 2.04 -3.09 -7.35
C VAL A 253 1.37 -3.54 -6.04
N SER A 254 0.52 -2.68 -5.47
CA SER A 254 -0.31 -3.06 -4.33
C SER A 254 -1.58 -3.74 -4.84
N PRO A 255 -1.97 -4.90 -4.28
CA PRO A 255 -3.24 -5.54 -4.66
C PRO A 255 -4.47 -4.79 -4.13
N ILE A 256 -4.30 -3.87 -3.18
CA ILE A 256 -5.38 -3.11 -2.53
C ILE A 256 -4.94 -1.66 -2.42
N GLU A 257 -5.81 -0.73 -2.82
CA GLU A 257 -5.59 0.71 -2.66
C GLU A 257 -6.62 1.36 -1.74
N SER A 258 -7.77 0.70 -1.52
CA SER A 258 -8.91 1.28 -0.81
C SER A 258 -9.65 0.29 0.10
N ALA A 259 -10.53 0.81 0.97
CA ALA A 259 -11.41 0.00 1.80
C ALA A 259 -12.50 -0.70 0.95
N GLU A 260 -12.90 -0.08 -0.15
CA GLU A 260 -13.84 -0.63 -1.12
C GLU A 260 -13.28 -1.90 -1.77
N ASP A 261 -12.00 -1.91 -2.11
CA ASP A 261 -11.34 -3.08 -2.69
C ASP A 261 -11.37 -4.25 -1.71
N LEU A 262 -11.03 -4.00 -0.43
CA LEU A 262 -11.14 -4.99 0.64
C LEU A 262 -12.55 -5.56 0.77
N ALA A 263 -13.57 -4.72 0.65
CA ALA A 263 -14.98 -5.12 0.79
C ALA A 263 -15.52 -5.87 -0.45
N LYS A 264 -14.91 -5.72 -1.62
CA LYS A 264 -15.32 -6.41 -2.87
C LYS A 264 -14.79 -7.84 -2.95
N GLN A 265 -13.66 -8.12 -2.33
CA GLN A 265 -12.94 -9.41 -2.39
C GLN A 265 -12.99 -10.17 -1.06
N THR A 266 -12.61 -11.45 -1.09
CA THR A 266 -12.57 -12.33 0.10
C THR A 266 -11.25 -13.09 0.27
N GLU A 267 -10.27 -12.84 -0.60
CA GLU A 267 -8.97 -13.52 -0.60
C GLU A 267 -8.02 -12.99 0.48
N ILE A 268 -8.09 -11.70 0.76
CA ILE A 268 -7.33 -10.99 1.78
C ILE A 268 -8.28 -10.72 2.94
N ALA A 269 -8.06 -11.43 4.04
CA ALA A 269 -8.82 -11.21 5.27
C ALA A 269 -8.44 -9.87 5.90
N TYR A 270 -9.34 -9.28 6.69
CA TYR A 270 -9.06 -8.03 7.38
C TYR A 270 -9.75 -7.96 8.74
N GLY A 271 -9.13 -7.26 9.68
CA GLY A 271 -9.64 -7.13 11.04
C GLY A 271 -9.04 -5.96 11.81
N THR A 272 -9.56 -5.74 13.03
CA THR A 272 -9.21 -4.64 13.92
C THR A 272 -8.76 -5.15 15.29
N LEU A 273 -8.31 -4.25 16.16
CA LEU A 273 -8.15 -4.54 17.59
C LEU A 273 -9.50 -4.86 18.25
N ASP A 274 -9.54 -5.87 19.12
CA ASP A 274 -10.76 -6.38 19.73
C ASP A 274 -11.43 -5.40 20.71
N SER A 275 -10.63 -4.64 21.46
CA SER A 275 -11.07 -3.60 22.41
C SER A 275 -10.74 -2.18 21.92
N GLY A 276 -10.77 -1.96 20.60
CA GLY A 276 -10.43 -0.69 19.95
C GLY A 276 -11.64 0.15 19.52
N SER A 277 -11.46 1.46 19.44
CA SER A 277 -12.46 2.41 18.90
C SER A 277 -12.82 2.10 17.44
N THR A 278 -11.87 1.59 16.66
CA THR A 278 -12.07 1.15 15.27
C THR A 278 -13.10 0.03 15.13
N LYS A 279 -13.11 -0.95 16.04
CA LYS A 279 -14.10 -2.05 16.02
C LYS A 279 -15.52 -1.51 16.21
N GLU A 280 -15.69 -0.62 17.18
CA GLU A 280 -16.99 -0.01 17.47
C GLU A 280 -17.42 0.96 16.36
N PHE A 281 -16.47 1.64 15.70
CA PHE A 281 -16.74 2.45 14.51
C PHE A 281 -17.41 1.62 13.41
N PHE A 282 -16.84 0.48 13.04
CA PHE A 282 -17.43 -0.39 12.00
C PHE A 282 -18.77 -0.97 12.44
N ARG A 283 -18.93 -1.32 13.72
CA ARG A 283 -20.19 -1.81 14.28
C ARG A 283 -21.34 -0.80 14.19
N ARG A 284 -21.05 0.49 14.38
CA ARG A 284 -22.06 1.58 14.38
C ARG A 284 -22.19 2.30 13.05
N SER A 285 -21.27 2.06 12.11
CA SER A 285 -21.25 2.74 10.82
C SER A 285 -22.56 2.51 10.05
N LYS A 286 -22.96 3.51 9.27
CA LYS A 286 -24.13 3.50 8.39
C LYS A 286 -23.77 3.58 6.91
N ILE A 287 -22.47 3.55 6.62
CA ILE A 287 -21.96 3.57 5.25
C ILE A 287 -21.97 2.13 4.74
N ALA A 288 -22.63 1.88 3.61
CA ALA A 288 -22.86 0.53 3.08
C ALA A 288 -21.58 -0.31 2.94
N VAL A 289 -20.47 0.32 2.51
CA VAL A 289 -19.15 -0.35 2.40
C VAL A 289 -18.67 -0.84 3.77
N TYR A 290 -18.79 -0.01 4.81
CA TYR A 290 -18.33 -0.33 6.16
C TYR A 290 -19.27 -1.30 6.88
N GLU A 291 -20.58 -1.25 6.61
CA GLU A 291 -21.53 -2.26 7.10
C GLU A 291 -21.24 -3.64 6.48
N LYS A 292 -20.88 -3.70 5.20
CA LYS A 292 -20.43 -4.95 4.54
C LYS A 292 -19.14 -5.47 5.18
N MET A 293 -18.16 -4.60 5.41
CA MET A 293 -16.92 -4.96 6.11
C MET A 293 -17.18 -5.47 7.52
N TRP A 294 -18.06 -4.81 8.28
CA TRP A 294 -18.44 -5.25 9.62
C TRP A 294 -19.12 -6.62 9.61
N SER A 295 -20.03 -6.85 8.66
CA SER A 295 -20.71 -8.13 8.50
C SER A 295 -19.71 -9.26 8.26
N TYR A 296 -18.72 -9.04 7.38
CA TYR A 296 -17.61 -9.96 7.17
C TYR A 296 -16.80 -10.19 8.45
N MET A 297 -16.35 -9.11 9.12
CA MET A 297 -15.52 -9.23 10.33
C MET A 297 -16.25 -9.96 11.46
N LYS A 298 -17.57 -9.79 11.55
CA LYS A 298 -18.42 -10.47 12.55
C LYS A 298 -18.59 -11.96 12.25
N SER A 299 -18.68 -12.36 10.97
CA SER A 299 -18.87 -13.75 10.55
C SER A 299 -17.57 -14.49 10.22
N ALA A 300 -16.42 -13.83 10.33
CA ALA A 300 -15.15 -14.42 9.92
C ALA A 300 -14.67 -15.52 10.88
N GLU A 301 -14.45 -16.72 10.33
CA GLU A 301 -13.86 -17.85 11.01
C GLU A 301 -12.55 -18.28 10.29
N PRO A 302 -11.39 -18.30 10.97
CA PRO A 302 -11.14 -17.92 12.36
C PRO A 302 -11.22 -16.41 12.59
N SER A 303 -11.39 -15.99 13.85
CA SER A 303 -11.52 -14.57 14.23
C SER A 303 -10.44 -13.68 13.60
N VAL A 304 -10.89 -12.60 12.98
CA VAL A 304 -10.03 -11.56 12.40
C VAL A 304 -9.57 -10.51 13.43
N PHE A 305 -10.22 -10.48 14.59
CA PHE A 305 -9.88 -9.56 15.68
C PHE A 305 -8.61 -10.00 16.41
N VAL A 306 -7.79 -9.04 16.81
CA VAL A 306 -6.55 -9.27 17.57
C VAL A 306 -6.60 -8.59 18.93
N LYS A 307 -5.88 -9.13 19.90
CA LYS A 307 -5.91 -8.63 21.28
C LYS A 307 -5.00 -7.42 21.49
N THR A 308 -3.86 -7.39 20.81
CA THR A 308 -2.85 -6.33 20.94
C THR A 308 -2.41 -5.83 19.56
N THR A 309 -1.90 -4.59 19.50
CA THR A 309 -1.35 -4.01 18.26
C THR A 309 -0.19 -4.86 17.70
N PRO A 310 0.79 -5.32 18.51
CA PRO A 310 1.87 -6.17 18.01
C PRO A 310 1.39 -7.49 17.40
N ASP A 311 0.32 -8.10 17.93
CA ASP A 311 -0.26 -9.31 17.36
C ASP A 311 -0.84 -9.06 15.96
N GLY A 312 -1.52 -7.92 15.78
CA GLY A 312 -2.03 -7.48 14.47
C GLY A 312 -0.93 -7.28 13.45
N VAL A 313 0.13 -6.56 13.84
CA VAL A 313 1.32 -6.33 12.98
C VAL A 313 1.99 -7.66 12.64
N SER A 314 2.21 -8.54 13.63
CA SER A 314 2.83 -9.85 13.43
C SER A 314 2.00 -10.74 12.49
N ARG A 315 0.67 -10.70 12.61
CA ARG A 315 -0.26 -11.41 11.72
C ARG A 315 -0.11 -10.93 10.28
N VAL A 316 -0.13 -9.62 10.02
CA VAL A 316 0.11 -9.04 8.68
C VAL A 316 1.44 -9.53 8.10
N ARG A 317 2.51 -9.47 8.89
CA ARG A 317 3.86 -9.88 8.45
C ARG A 317 3.95 -11.35 8.07
N LYS A 318 3.26 -12.23 8.80
CA LYS A 318 3.26 -13.69 8.62
C LYS A 318 2.26 -14.17 7.55
N SER A 319 1.20 -13.43 7.30
CA SER A 319 0.13 -13.82 6.36
C SER A 319 0.48 -13.66 4.88
N LYS A 320 1.72 -13.29 4.52
CA LYS A 320 2.20 -13.20 3.12
C LYS A 320 1.24 -12.42 2.19
N GLY A 321 0.68 -11.32 2.68
CA GLY A 321 -0.26 -10.47 1.91
C GLY A 321 -1.72 -10.96 1.91
N LYS A 322 -2.08 -11.99 2.69
CA LYS A 322 -3.47 -12.48 2.84
C LYS A 322 -4.21 -11.94 4.07
N PHE A 323 -3.61 -10.98 4.77
CA PHE A 323 -4.26 -10.29 5.88
C PHE A 323 -3.91 -8.80 5.89
N ALA A 324 -4.93 -7.96 6.04
CA ALA A 324 -4.81 -6.53 6.25
C ALA A 324 -5.26 -6.16 7.68
N PHE A 325 -4.55 -5.24 8.31
CA PHE A 325 -4.86 -4.79 9.66
C PHE A 325 -5.32 -3.34 9.65
N LEU A 326 -6.48 -3.10 10.26
CA LEU A 326 -7.10 -1.79 10.35
C LEU A 326 -6.74 -1.15 11.69
N LEU A 327 -5.94 -0.09 11.65
CA LEU A 327 -5.44 0.63 12.82
C LEU A 327 -5.29 2.13 12.54
N GLU A 328 -5.03 2.90 13.58
CA GLU A 328 -4.85 4.35 13.48
C GLU A 328 -3.61 4.71 12.66
N SER A 329 -3.70 5.78 11.87
CA SER A 329 -2.69 6.19 10.88
C SER A 329 -1.32 6.49 11.51
N THR A 330 -1.31 7.10 12.69
CA THR A 330 -0.10 7.42 13.46
C THR A 330 0.70 6.17 13.79
N MET A 331 0.02 5.11 14.23
CA MET A 331 0.65 3.83 14.52
C MET A 331 1.10 3.13 13.23
N ASN A 332 0.31 3.20 12.16
CA ASN A 332 0.68 2.60 10.88
C ASN A 332 1.97 3.21 10.31
N GLU A 333 2.04 4.54 10.26
CA GLU A 333 3.22 5.28 9.80
C GLU A 333 4.44 5.02 10.68
N TYR A 334 4.25 4.94 12.00
CA TYR A 334 5.32 4.57 12.92
C TYR A 334 5.87 3.16 12.65
N ILE A 335 5.00 2.15 12.49
CA ILE A 335 5.41 0.76 12.26
C ILE A 335 6.06 0.59 10.88
N GLU A 336 5.60 1.32 9.85
CA GLU A 336 6.22 1.35 8.52
C GLU A 336 7.69 1.79 8.55
N GLN A 337 8.04 2.73 9.44
CA GLN A 337 9.42 3.18 9.63
C GLN A 337 10.29 2.22 10.46
N ARG A 338 9.72 1.14 11.01
CA ARG A 338 10.45 0.17 11.83
C ARG A 338 10.97 -0.99 11.00
N LYS A 339 12.20 -1.42 11.31
CA LYS A 339 12.78 -2.64 10.73
C LYS A 339 11.84 -3.85 10.93
N PRO A 340 11.68 -4.73 9.93
CA PRO A 340 12.42 -4.78 8.65
C PRO A 340 11.79 -3.95 7.51
N CYS A 341 10.96 -2.95 7.79
CA CYS A 341 10.27 -2.09 6.82
C CYS A 341 9.37 -2.89 5.84
N ASP A 342 8.70 -3.91 6.39
CA ASP A 342 7.89 -4.88 5.63
C ASP A 342 6.38 -4.67 5.74
N THR A 343 5.96 -3.53 6.28
CA THR A 343 4.58 -3.06 6.31
C THR A 343 4.45 -1.81 5.43
N MET A 344 3.24 -1.53 4.98
CA MET A 344 2.93 -0.37 4.14
C MET A 344 1.50 0.10 4.45
N LYS A 345 1.33 1.42 4.59
CA LYS A 345 0.01 2.05 4.58
C LYS A 345 -0.53 2.13 3.15
N VAL A 346 -1.79 1.74 2.95
CA VAL A 346 -2.49 1.88 1.67
C VAL A 346 -3.73 2.75 1.82
N GLY A 347 -4.00 3.54 0.77
CA GLY A 347 -5.13 4.46 0.71
C GLY A 347 -5.02 5.66 1.66
N GLY A 348 -6.07 6.48 1.63
CA GLY A 348 -6.29 7.56 2.58
C GLY A 348 -6.84 7.05 3.92
N ASN A 349 -6.97 7.97 4.88
CA ASN A 349 -7.67 7.65 6.13
C ASN A 349 -9.18 7.53 5.87
N LEU A 350 -9.85 6.57 6.52
CA LEU A 350 -11.28 6.33 6.35
C LEU A 350 -12.16 7.34 7.11
N ASP A 351 -11.58 8.00 8.12
CA ASP A 351 -12.24 8.99 8.95
C ASP A 351 -11.26 10.06 9.45
N SER A 352 -11.79 11.05 10.16
CA SER A 352 -11.02 12.08 10.85
C SER A 352 -11.31 12.00 12.35
N LYS A 353 -10.26 11.74 13.13
CA LYS A 353 -10.26 11.51 14.57
C LYS A 353 -9.12 12.29 15.21
N GLY A 354 -9.12 12.34 16.53
CA GLY A 354 -7.97 12.85 17.28
C GLY A 354 -7.80 12.17 18.63
N TYR A 355 -6.56 12.22 19.12
CA TYR A 355 -6.27 11.92 20.52
C TYR A 355 -6.49 13.16 21.38
N GLY A 356 -7.12 12.96 22.52
CA GLY A 356 -7.31 13.97 23.55
C GLY A 356 -6.84 13.47 24.91
N VAL A 357 -6.50 14.39 25.80
CA VAL A 357 -6.29 14.08 27.21
C VAL A 357 -7.66 13.93 27.85
N ALA A 358 -7.85 12.89 28.64
CA ALA A 358 -9.15 12.61 29.26
C ALA A 358 -9.12 12.82 30.77
N THR A 359 -10.21 13.33 31.31
CA THR A 359 -10.43 13.54 32.75
C THR A 359 -11.76 12.92 33.19
N PRO A 360 -11.93 12.61 34.49
CA PRO A 360 -13.23 12.28 35.04
C PRO A 360 -14.21 13.43 34.81
N LYS A 361 -15.47 13.09 34.55
CA LYS A 361 -16.49 14.09 34.20
C LYS A 361 -16.67 15.14 35.30
N GLY A 362 -16.62 16.41 34.94
CA GLY A 362 -16.74 17.53 35.89
C GLY A 362 -15.52 17.72 36.81
N SER A 363 -14.37 17.11 36.48
CA SER A 363 -13.12 17.35 37.20
C SER A 363 -12.65 18.80 37.00
N ALA A 364 -12.09 19.41 38.06
CA ALA A 364 -11.46 20.73 37.99
C ALA A 364 -10.20 20.78 37.10
N LEU A 365 -9.69 19.61 36.68
CA LEU A 365 -8.58 19.47 35.74
C LEU A 365 -9.02 19.52 34.25
N GLY A 366 -10.32 19.44 33.99
CA GLY A 366 -10.92 19.32 32.65
C GLY A 366 -11.19 20.64 31.94
#